data_AF-A0A8T7C540-F1
#
_entry.id   AF-A0A8T7C540-F1
#
_cell.length_a   1.000
_cell.length_b   1.000
_cell.length_c   1.000
_cell.angle_alpha   90.00
_cell.angle_beta   90.00
_cell.angle_gamma   90.00
#
_symmetry.space_group_name_H-M   'P 1'
#
loop_
_entity.id
_entity.type
_entity.pdbx_description
1 polymer ?
#
loop_
_entity_poly.entity_id
_entity_poly.type
_entity_poly.pdbx_seq_one_letter_code
_entity_poly.pdbx_strand_id
1 'polypeptide(L)'
;MLLGIFVFSALSPLSVASASTNEIEISQSELFQVTDSRSTQSVIERIEGAVAADDGEMLLAILTGIGQSTDTAPVTPAFLRYKALMAFGAIGESEVAKRVLQKLMEPGAATGPKIKLLRDVDGHRGFIYVFDPVAAARFALGAWHAEAWAQRTRSDLAAGRHDFVAEWLDAQRAAGGRLAASGLVRGLRQSSLSDLAGLSAPLARHLESGEPVAELAHVVAVRLQDESLARTIIRGADAGNALALLSEVNAFPVAARLGLLESAVGRFELRSAALYGIGQLNTPAGRQALIARLGSDEMGTSAAAALARYPGTQLLGELAALVRSDAAPLARRRAVLALHLYRDPAGKSMLRELARDSLVESDLRELIADKLQ
;
A
#
# COMPACT_ATOMS: atom_id res chain seq x y z
N MET A 1 3.34 35.22 -61.44
CA MET A 1 3.22 36.68 -61.33
C MET A 1 2.48 36.96 -60.00
N LEU A 2 3.19 37.58 -59.05
CA LEU A 2 2.73 38.30 -57.84
C LEU A 2 1.72 37.67 -56.84
N LEU A 3 2.24 37.47 -55.61
CA LEU A 3 1.80 37.94 -54.28
C LEU A 3 0.32 37.83 -53.81
N GLY A 4 0.14 37.46 -52.53
CA GLY A 4 -0.99 37.94 -51.70
C GLY A 4 -1.35 37.12 -50.44
N ILE A 5 -1.05 37.66 -49.26
CA ILE A 5 -1.36 37.23 -47.87
C ILE A 5 -2.78 37.79 -47.52
N PHE A 6 -3.72 37.23 -46.70
CA PHE A 6 -3.76 37.14 -45.22
C PHE A 6 -5.17 36.74 -44.66
N VAL A 7 -5.18 36.11 -43.47
CA VAL A 7 -6.12 36.07 -42.30
C VAL A 7 -7.52 35.40 -42.33
N PHE A 8 -7.65 34.47 -41.35
CA PHE A 8 -8.78 33.93 -40.56
C PHE A 8 -10.16 34.64 -40.54
N SER A 9 -11.23 33.83 -40.46
CA SER A 9 -12.33 33.98 -39.48
C SER A 9 -13.17 32.69 -39.37
N ALA A 10 -13.75 32.52 -38.19
CA ALA A 10 -14.32 31.30 -37.61
C ALA A 10 -15.63 30.80 -38.23
N LEU A 11 -15.81 29.48 -38.26
CA LEU A 11 -17.11 28.82 -38.27
C LEU A 11 -17.06 27.57 -37.37
N SER A 12 -17.91 27.60 -36.34
CA SER A 12 -18.14 26.56 -35.34
C SER A 12 -18.58 25.23 -35.96
N PRO A 13 -18.16 24.06 -35.44
CA PRO A 13 -18.84 22.83 -35.77
C PRO A 13 -20.07 22.65 -34.87
N LEU A 14 -21.18 22.30 -35.54
CA LEU A 14 -22.47 21.94 -34.99
C LEU A 14 -22.37 20.98 -33.80
N SER A 15 -23.03 21.37 -32.71
CA SER A 15 -23.37 20.48 -31.60
C SER A 15 -24.35 19.41 -32.09
N VAL A 16 -23.87 18.17 -32.13
CA VAL A 16 -24.71 16.98 -32.21
C VAL A 16 -25.26 16.73 -30.81
N ALA A 17 -26.57 16.84 -30.65
CA ALA A 17 -27.26 16.51 -29.41
C ALA A 17 -27.09 15.01 -29.11
N SER A 18 -26.10 14.68 -28.26
CA SER A 18 -25.98 13.37 -27.64
C SER A 18 -26.97 13.28 -26.47
N ALA A 19 -27.49 12.08 -26.21
CA ALA A 19 -28.30 11.78 -25.04
C ALA A 19 -27.64 12.36 -23.78
N SER A 20 -28.38 13.17 -23.02
CA SER A 20 -27.89 13.96 -21.90
C SER A 20 -27.16 13.09 -20.88
N THR A 21 -25.84 13.04 -20.96
CA THR A 21 -24.99 12.46 -19.92
C THR A 21 -25.18 13.33 -18.67
N ASN A 22 -25.75 12.74 -17.61
CA ASN A 22 -25.87 13.31 -16.26
C ASN A 22 -24.47 13.47 -15.63
N GLU A 23 -23.60 14.24 -16.27
CA GLU A 23 -22.22 14.43 -15.88
C GLU A 23 -21.94 15.93 -15.78
N ILE A 24 -21.33 16.34 -14.67
CA ILE A 24 -20.93 17.73 -14.43
C ILE A 24 -19.41 17.74 -14.38
N GLU A 25 -18.80 18.54 -15.24
CA GLU A 25 -17.39 18.85 -15.20
C GLU A 25 -17.14 20.03 -14.26
N ILE A 26 -16.14 19.91 -13.39
CA ILE A 26 -15.71 21.00 -12.51
C ILE A 26 -14.18 21.14 -12.52
N SER A 27 -13.73 22.36 -12.27
CA SER A 27 -12.34 22.70 -11.97
C SER A 27 -11.98 22.39 -10.51
N GLN A 28 -10.68 22.33 -10.20
CA GLN A 28 -10.21 22.19 -8.81
C GLN A 28 -10.66 23.35 -7.93
N SER A 29 -10.65 24.59 -8.43
CA SER A 29 -11.12 25.77 -7.70
C SER A 29 -12.59 25.68 -7.31
N GLU A 30 -13.45 25.17 -8.20
CA GLU A 30 -14.88 24.98 -7.90
C GLU A 30 -15.10 23.89 -6.85
N LEU A 31 -14.29 22.82 -6.88
CA LEU A 31 -14.32 21.79 -5.86
C LEU A 31 -14.01 22.35 -4.47
N PHE A 32 -12.97 23.21 -4.35
CA PHE A 32 -12.61 23.86 -3.08
C PHE A 32 -13.73 24.77 -2.55
N GLN A 33 -14.36 25.57 -3.42
CA GLN A 33 -15.45 26.46 -3.04
C GLN A 33 -16.67 25.70 -2.50
N VAL A 34 -16.99 24.54 -3.08
CA VAL A 34 -18.09 23.69 -2.63
C VAL A 34 -17.85 23.14 -1.22
N THR A 35 -16.60 22.79 -0.91
CA THR A 35 -16.23 22.25 0.40
C THR A 35 -16.17 23.30 1.51
N ASP A 36 -15.90 24.57 1.20
CA ASP A 36 -15.63 25.60 2.21
C ASP A 36 -16.87 26.42 2.64
N SER A 37 -18.03 26.15 2.05
CA SER A 37 -19.26 26.87 2.41
C SER A 37 -19.78 26.45 3.80
N ARG A 38 -20.20 27.44 4.61
CA ARG A 38 -20.72 27.20 5.98
C ARG A 38 -21.93 26.26 6.00
N SER A 39 -22.78 26.32 4.97
CA SER A 39 -23.94 25.42 4.85
C SER A 39 -23.50 23.99 4.50
N THR A 40 -22.49 23.82 3.64
CA THR A 40 -21.88 22.51 3.36
C THR A 40 -21.28 21.93 4.64
N GLN A 41 -20.49 22.71 5.38
CA GLN A 41 -19.83 22.25 6.61
C GLN A 41 -20.82 21.81 7.68
N SER A 42 -21.92 22.55 7.88
CA SER A 42 -22.97 22.14 8.82
C SER A 42 -23.60 20.78 8.47
N VAL A 43 -23.76 20.45 7.17
CA VAL A 43 -24.26 19.13 6.77
C VAL A 43 -23.19 18.05 6.98
N ILE A 44 -21.90 18.36 6.73
CA ILE A 44 -20.79 17.45 7.02
C ILE A 44 -20.75 17.10 8.51
N GLU A 45 -20.81 18.10 9.39
CA GLU A 45 -20.84 17.90 10.85
C GLU A 45 -22.01 17.00 11.28
N ARG A 46 -23.18 17.16 10.64
CA ARG A 46 -24.33 16.28 10.90
C ARG A 46 -24.11 14.86 10.42
N ILE A 47 -23.47 14.66 9.26
CA ILE A 47 -23.08 13.33 8.76
C ILE A 47 -22.10 12.68 9.75
N GLU A 48 -21.07 13.41 10.16
CA GLU A 48 -20.07 12.93 11.12
C GLU A 48 -20.69 12.61 12.49
N GLY A 49 -21.61 13.45 12.97
CA GLY A 49 -22.38 13.20 14.19
C GLY A 49 -23.23 11.94 14.10
N ALA A 50 -23.88 11.70 12.96
CA ALA A 50 -24.66 10.48 12.73
C ALA A 50 -23.76 9.22 12.68
N VAL A 51 -22.57 9.32 12.08
CA VAL A 51 -21.57 8.23 12.10
C VAL A 51 -21.08 7.95 13.52
N ALA A 52 -20.76 8.99 14.30
CA ALA A 52 -20.32 8.84 15.68
C ALA A 52 -21.41 8.23 16.60
N ALA A 53 -22.68 8.47 16.28
CA ALA A 53 -23.83 7.92 16.99
C ALA A 53 -24.30 6.55 16.48
N ASP A 54 -23.69 6.01 15.40
CA ASP A 54 -24.14 4.80 14.70
C ASP A 54 -25.61 4.87 14.21
N ASP A 55 -26.06 6.08 13.81
CA ASP A 55 -27.47 6.36 13.49
C ASP A 55 -27.72 6.38 11.97
N GLY A 56 -28.07 5.21 11.43
CA GLY A 56 -28.40 5.05 10.01
C GLY A 56 -29.69 5.73 9.56
N GLU A 57 -30.65 5.96 10.47
CA GLU A 57 -31.88 6.68 10.14
C GLU A 57 -31.60 8.18 9.99
N MET A 58 -30.76 8.74 10.87
CA MET A 58 -30.30 10.12 10.74
C MET A 58 -29.50 10.32 9.45
N LEU A 59 -28.59 9.41 9.08
CA LEU A 59 -27.89 9.46 7.79
C LEU A 59 -28.85 9.42 6.60
N LEU A 60 -29.90 8.60 6.67
CA LEU A 60 -30.92 8.51 5.63
C LEU A 60 -31.75 9.80 5.53
N ALA A 61 -32.12 10.39 6.67
CA ALA A 61 -32.82 11.67 6.71
C ALA A 61 -31.96 12.78 6.09
N ILE A 62 -30.65 12.80 6.39
CA ILE A 62 -29.70 13.72 5.76
C ILE A 62 -29.63 13.49 4.25
N LEU A 63 -29.45 12.23 3.80
CA LEU A 63 -29.36 11.87 2.38
C LEU A 63 -30.61 12.33 1.60
N THR A 64 -31.80 12.13 2.18
CA THR A 64 -33.08 12.52 1.58
C THR A 64 -33.24 14.04 1.54
N GLY A 65 -32.76 14.75 2.56
CA GLY A 65 -32.82 16.21 2.65
C GLY A 65 -31.90 16.95 1.67
N ILE A 66 -30.76 16.36 1.28
CA ILE A 66 -29.78 17.01 0.38
C ILE A 66 -30.38 17.37 -1.00
N GLY A 67 -31.46 16.70 -1.43
CA GLY A 67 -32.14 17.00 -2.70
C GLY A 67 -33.19 18.12 -2.67
N GLN A 68 -33.53 18.64 -1.48
CA GLN A 68 -34.64 19.60 -1.33
C GLN A 68 -34.18 21.07 -1.25
N SER A 69 -32.87 21.32 -1.20
CA SER A 69 -32.32 22.67 -1.18
C SER A 69 -32.18 23.24 -2.59
N THR A 70 -33.03 24.21 -2.94
CA THR A 70 -33.03 24.89 -4.25
C THR A 70 -31.92 25.93 -4.41
N ASP A 71 -31.22 26.29 -3.33
CA ASP A 71 -30.31 27.44 -3.27
C ASP A 71 -28.82 27.10 -3.42
N THR A 72 -28.49 25.87 -3.85
CA THR A 72 -27.08 25.44 -3.93
C THR A 72 -26.67 25.10 -5.37
N ALA A 73 -25.43 25.45 -5.71
CA ALA A 73 -24.82 25.02 -6.97
C ALA A 73 -24.95 23.49 -7.10
N PRO A 74 -25.23 22.93 -8.28
CA PRO A 74 -25.55 21.51 -8.48
C PRO A 74 -24.44 20.54 -8.03
N VAL A 75 -23.22 21.06 -7.84
CA VAL A 75 -22.04 20.33 -7.35
C VAL A 75 -22.15 20.00 -5.85
N THR A 76 -22.71 20.91 -5.04
CA THR A 76 -22.80 20.77 -3.58
C THR A 76 -23.71 19.61 -3.16
N PRO A 77 -24.93 19.44 -3.71
CA PRO A 77 -25.77 18.29 -3.40
C PRO A 77 -25.13 16.94 -3.78
N ALA A 78 -24.44 16.87 -4.91
CA ALA A 78 -23.79 15.63 -5.34
C ALA A 78 -22.58 15.27 -4.46
N PHE A 79 -21.78 16.26 -4.02
CA PHE A 79 -20.73 16.07 -3.02
C PHE A 79 -21.28 15.57 -1.68
N LEU A 80 -22.30 16.25 -1.15
CA LEU A 80 -22.91 15.90 0.14
C LEU A 80 -23.57 14.52 0.08
N ARG A 81 -24.23 14.17 -1.03
CA ARG A 81 -24.78 12.81 -1.26
C ARG A 81 -23.67 11.77 -1.28
N TYR A 82 -22.58 12.03 -2.00
CA TYR A 82 -21.43 11.13 -2.01
C TYR A 82 -20.87 10.92 -0.60
N LYS A 83 -20.68 12.00 0.17
CA LYS A 83 -20.22 11.93 1.57
C LYS A 83 -21.17 11.11 2.46
N ALA A 84 -22.47 11.37 2.39
CA ALA A 84 -23.47 10.61 3.15
C ALA A 84 -23.50 9.12 2.75
N LEU A 85 -23.36 8.82 1.46
CA LEU A 85 -23.29 7.44 0.95
C LEU A 85 -22.03 6.71 1.42
N MET A 86 -20.88 7.38 1.41
CA MET A 86 -19.65 6.82 1.97
C MET A 86 -19.75 6.61 3.48
N ALA A 87 -20.45 7.51 4.19
CA ALA A 87 -20.67 7.42 5.63
C ALA A 87 -21.52 6.20 6.04
N PHE A 88 -22.44 5.73 5.18
CA PHE A 88 -23.15 4.48 5.44
C PHE A 88 -22.21 3.28 5.62
N GLY A 89 -21.08 3.23 4.90
CA GLY A 89 -20.10 2.16 5.06
C GLY A 89 -19.35 2.16 6.39
N ALA A 90 -19.50 3.21 7.20
CA ALA A 90 -18.85 3.37 8.50
C ALA A 90 -19.77 3.09 9.70
N ILE A 91 -21.07 2.89 9.47
CA ILE A 91 -22.06 2.55 10.50
C ILE A 91 -22.51 1.10 10.40
N GLY A 92 -23.22 0.60 11.41
CA GLY A 92 -23.86 -0.70 11.42
C GLY A 92 -24.86 -0.90 10.27
N GLU A 93 -25.11 -2.16 9.94
CA GLU A 93 -26.08 -2.51 8.88
C GLU A 93 -27.48 -2.05 9.27
N SER A 94 -28.13 -1.29 8.37
CA SER A 94 -29.52 -0.87 8.50
C SER A 94 -30.32 -1.36 7.30
N GLU A 95 -31.35 -2.16 7.54
CA GLU A 95 -32.21 -2.70 6.47
C GLU A 95 -32.90 -1.58 5.67
N VAL A 96 -33.23 -0.46 6.32
CA VAL A 96 -33.80 0.70 5.62
C VAL A 96 -32.76 1.32 4.69
N ALA A 97 -31.54 1.53 5.19
CA ALA A 97 -30.46 2.10 4.39
C ALA A 97 -30.02 1.16 3.26
N LYS A 98 -29.96 -0.15 3.50
CA LYS A 98 -29.67 -1.18 2.49
C LYS A 98 -30.65 -1.14 1.33
N ARG A 99 -31.96 -1.04 1.58
CA ARG A 99 -32.97 -0.86 0.52
C ARG A 99 -32.72 0.41 -0.29
N VAL A 100 -32.32 1.50 0.37
CA VAL A 100 -32.02 2.78 -0.31
C VAL A 100 -30.76 2.66 -1.17
N LEU A 101 -29.69 2.07 -0.66
CA LEU A 101 -28.46 1.82 -1.41
C LEU A 101 -28.70 0.88 -2.60
N GLN A 102 -29.50 -0.17 -2.42
CA GLN A 102 -29.90 -1.08 -3.51
C GLN A 102 -30.70 -0.35 -4.59
N LYS A 103 -31.68 0.46 -4.20
CA LYS A 103 -32.48 1.26 -5.13
C LYS A 103 -31.61 2.24 -5.92
N LEU A 104 -30.56 2.81 -5.33
CA LEU A 104 -29.60 3.68 -6.04
C LEU A 104 -28.77 2.93 -7.09
N MET A 105 -28.67 1.61 -7.01
CA MET A 105 -27.93 0.79 -7.97
C MET A 105 -28.81 0.18 -9.07
N GLU A 106 -30.14 0.30 -8.97
CA GLU A 106 -31.07 -0.22 -9.98
C GLU A 106 -30.85 0.48 -11.34
N PRO A 107 -30.92 -0.27 -12.46
CA PRO A 107 -30.88 0.33 -13.78
C PRO A 107 -31.97 1.41 -13.95
N GLY A 108 -31.57 2.63 -14.33
CA GLY A 108 -32.50 3.75 -14.50
C GLY A 108 -32.82 4.52 -13.22
N ALA A 109 -32.22 4.18 -12.08
CA ALA A 109 -32.34 4.97 -10.87
C ALA A 109 -31.84 6.41 -11.09
N ALA A 110 -32.60 7.40 -10.60
CA ALA A 110 -32.20 8.80 -10.63
C ALA A 110 -31.09 9.05 -9.60
N THR A 111 -29.85 8.72 -9.95
CA THR A 111 -28.69 8.79 -9.04
C THR A 111 -28.14 10.20 -8.87
N GLY A 112 -28.67 11.16 -9.63
CA GLY A 112 -28.10 12.50 -9.75
C GLY A 112 -26.86 12.53 -10.66
N PRO A 113 -26.26 13.71 -10.84
CA PRO A 113 -25.13 13.89 -11.73
C PRO A 113 -23.86 13.24 -11.16
N LYS A 114 -23.05 12.64 -12.04
CA LYS A 114 -21.68 12.25 -11.72
C LYS A 114 -20.76 13.45 -11.91
N ILE A 115 -19.86 13.68 -10.97
CA ILE A 115 -18.94 14.81 -11.07
C ILE A 115 -17.56 14.32 -11.49
N LYS A 116 -17.06 14.88 -12.59
CA LYS A 116 -15.72 14.65 -13.11
C LYS A 116 -14.86 15.88 -12.87
N LEU A 117 -13.67 15.66 -12.33
CA LEU A 117 -12.63 16.67 -12.23
C LEU A 117 -11.73 16.54 -13.46
N LEU A 118 -11.56 17.65 -14.16
CA LEU A 118 -10.53 17.76 -15.19
C LEU A 118 -9.16 17.78 -14.51
N ARG A 119 -8.31 16.80 -14.84
CA ARG A 119 -6.92 16.73 -14.38
C ARG A 119 -6.01 16.92 -15.58
N ASP A 120 -5.17 17.95 -15.52
CA ASP A 120 -4.05 18.12 -16.43
C ASP A 120 -2.81 17.53 -15.74
N VAL A 121 -2.27 16.44 -16.29
CA VAL A 121 -0.99 15.87 -15.86
C VAL A 121 -0.09 15.85 -17.08
N ASP A 122 0.99 16.62 -17.04
CA ASP A 122 2.00 16.68 -18.10
C ASP A 122 1.44 17.03 -19.49
N GLY A 123 0.40 17.86 -19.57
CA GLY A 123 -0.23 18.29 -20.83
C GLY A 123 -1.28 17.30 -21.37
N HIS A 124 -1.55 16.20 -20.66
CA HIS A 124 -2.64 15.28 -20.97
C HIS A 124 -3.88 15.61 -20.13
N ARG A 125 -4.95 16.01 -20.81
CA ARG A 125 -6.27 16.20 -20.20
C ARG A 125 -6.94 14.85 -19.97
N GLY A 126 -7.07 14.47 -18.70
CA GLY A 126 -7.83 13.31 -18.25
C GLY A 126 -8.96 13.71 -17.30
N PHE A 127 -9.94 12.83 -17.14
CA PHE A 127 -11.03 13.01 -16.17
C PHE A 127 -10.94 11.96 -15.07
N ILE A 128 -11.17 12.39 -13.83
CA ILE A 128 -11.36 11.49 -12.69
C ILE A 128 -12.75 11.74 -12.14
N TYR A 129 -13.53 10.68 -11.94
CA TYR A 129 -14.79 10.79 -11.20
C TYR A 129 -14.48 11.05 -9.73
N VAL A 130 -14.92 12.21 -9.23
CA VAL A 130 -14.72 12.57 -7.82
C VAL A 130 -15.96 12.21 -7.00
N PHE A 131 -17.15 12.33 -7.60
CA PHE A 131 -18.41 11.97 -6.95
C PHE A 131 -19.26 11.08 -7.86
N ASP A 132 -19.33 9.79 -7.53
CA ASP A 132 -20.22 8.80 -8.16
C ASP A 132 -21.09 8.16 -7.06
N PRO A 133 -22.37 8.57 -6.93
CA PRO A 133 -23.29 8.03 -5.93
C PRO A 133 -23.51 6.51 -6.04
N VAL A 134 -23.47 5.94 -7.25
CA VAL A 134 -23.62 4.50 -7.45
C VAL A 134 -22.39 3.76 -6.96
N ALA A 135 -21.20 4.28 -7.27
CA ALA A 135 -19.95 3.72 -6.76
C ALA A 135 -19.88 3.80 -5.23
N ALA A 136 -20.29 4.93 -4.63
CA ALA A 136 -20.36 5.10 -3.19
C ALA A 136 -21.35 4.13 -2.53
N ALA A 137 -22.53 3.93 -3.13
CA ALA A 137 -23.50 2.96 -2.63
C ALA A 137 -22.98 1.50 -2.69
N ARG A 138 -22.31 1.12 -3.79
CA ARG A 138 -21.64 -0.18 -3.89
C ARG A 138 -20.55 -0.35 -2.85
N PHE A 139 -19.76 0.70 -2.61
CA PHE A 139 -18.72 0.70 -1.59
C PHE A 139 -19.30 0.50 -0.19
N ALA A 140 -20.34 1.24 0.18
CA ALA A 140 -20.99 1.12 1.48
C ALA A 140 -21.59 -0.28 1.71
N LEU A 141 -22.34 -0.81 0.73
CA LEU A 141 -22.85 -2.19 0.82
C LEU A 141 -21.71 -3.22 0.89
N GLY A 142 -20.64 -3.02 0.12
CA GLY A 142 -19.46 -3.87 0.19
C GLY A 142 -18.80 -3.85 1.56
N ALA A 143 -18.73 -2.69 2.21
CA ALA A 143 -18.19 -2.53 3.56
C ALA A 143 -19.02 -3.28 4.60
N TRP A 144 -20.36 -3.22 4.53
CA TRP A 144 -21.24 -4.01 5.40
C TRP A 144 -21.10 -5.50 5.18
N HIS A 145 -21.06 -5.95 3.92
CA HIS A 145 -20.84 -7.37 3.63
C HIS A 145 -19.50 -7.85 4.19
N ALA A 146 -18.43 -7.08 4.01
CA ALA A 146 -17.13 -7.39 4.58
C ALA A 146 -17.17 -7.40 6.12
N GLU A 147 -17.91 -6.49 6.76
CA GLU A 147 -18.04 -6.49 8.22
C GLU A 147 -18.86 -7.68 8.76
N ALA A 148 -19.93 -8.07 8.08
CA ALA A 148 -20.69 -9.27 8.42
C ALA A 148 -19.79 -10.53 8.36
N TRP A 149 -18.97 -10.64 7.31
CA TRP A 149 -17.95 -11.70 7.20
C TRP A 149 -16.90 -11.61 8.31
N ALA A 150 -16.44 -10.41 8.66
CA ALA A 150 -15.48 -10.21 9.75
C ALA A 150 -16.07 -10.64 11.10
N GLN A 151 -17.30 -10.24 11.41
CA GLN A 151 -18.01 -10.63 12.64
C GLN A 151 -18.22 -12.14 12.71
N ARG A 152 -18.63 -12.76 11.61
CA ARG A 152 -18.77 -14.21 11.52
C ARG A 152 -17.45 -14.92 11.79
N THR A 153 -16.36 -14.48 11.14
CA THR A 153 -15.01 -15.03 11.35
C THR A 153 -14.60 -14.96 12.82
N ARG A 154 -14.79 -13.81 13.47
CA ARG A 154 -14.51 -13.63 14.91
C ARG A 154 -15.32 -14.60 15.76
N SER A 155 -16.62 -14.75 15.45
CA SER A 155 -17.50 -15.68 16.17
C SER A 155 -17.12 -17.14 15.97
N ASP A 156 -16.68 -17.53 14.77
CA ASP A 156 -16.26 -18.89 14.47
C ASP A 156 -14.96 -19.23 15.20
N LEU A 157 -13.99 -18.31 15.18
CA LEU A 157 -12.73 -18.47 15.91
C LEU A 157 -12.92 -18.55 17.43
N ALA A 158 -13.77 -17.68 18.00
CA ALA A 158 -14.10 -17.73 19.42
C ALA A 158 -14.79 -19.05 19.83
N ALA A 159 -15.46 -19.72 18.88
CA ALA A 159 -16.06 -21.04 19.06
C ALA A 159 -15.09 -22.20 18.72
N GLY A 160 -13.82 -21.92 18.41
CA GLY A 160 -12.82 -22.92 18.03
C GLY A 160 -13.05 -23.55 16.65
N ARG A 161 -13.89 -22.94 15.80
CA ARG A 161 -14.10 -23.40 14.42
C ARG A 161 -13.06 -22.80 13.48
N HIS A 162 -12.57 -23.62 12.55
CA HIS A 162 -11.53 -23.22 11.58
C HIS A 162 -12.00 -23.35 10.12
N ASP A 163 -13.31 -23.50 9.91
CA ASP A 163 -13.92 -23.71 8.59
C ASP A 163 -13.71 -22.52 7.63
N PHE A 164 -13.40 -21.34 8.17
CA PHE A 164 -13.16 -20.11 7.40
C PHE A 164 -12.01 -20.24 6.38
N VAL A 165 -11.08 -21.20 6.54
CA VAL A 165 -10.03 -21.46 5.53
C VAL A 165 -10.65 -22.05 4.26
N ALA A 166 -11.60 -22.97 4.38
CA ALA A 166 -12.32 -23.50 3.23
C ALA A 166 -13.16 -22.39 2.57
N GLU A 167 -13.84 -21.58 3.37
CA GLU A 167 -14.62 -20.43 2.89
C GLU A 167 -13.76 -19.39 2.18
N TRP A 168 -12.53 -19.17 2.66
CA TRP A 168 -11.54 -18.33 1.98
C TRP A 168 -11.21 -18.85 0.59
N LEU A 169 -10.92 -20.14 0.48
CA LEU A 169 -10.58 -20.76 -0.81
C LEU A 169 -11.74 -20.68 -1.79
N ASP A 170 -12.96 -20.87 -1.32
CA ASP A 170 -14.16 -20.73 -2.14
C ASP A 170 -14.39 -19.27 -2.54
N ALA A 171 -14.17 -18.31 -1.64
CA ALA A 171 -14.24 -16.88 -1.93
C ALA A 171 -13.20 -16.44 -2.97
N GLN A 172 -11.98 -17.01 -2.95
CA GLN A 172 -10.95 -16.71 -3.95
C GLN A 172 -11.30 -17.24 -5.34
N ARG A 173 -12.10 -18.32 -5.43
CA ARG A 173 -12.55 -18.90 -6.71
C ARG A 173 -13.81 -18.23 -7.25
N ALA A 174 -14.66 -17.70 -6.37
CA ALA A 174 -15.96 -17.14 -6.75
C ALA A 174 -15.83 -15.77 -7.43
N ALA A 175 -16.56 -15.57 -8.54
CA ALA A 175 -16.73 -14.25 -9.13
C ALA A 175 -17.45 -13.32 -8.13
N GLY A 176 -16.72 -12.34 -7.58
CA GLY A 176 -17.22 -11.42 -6.56
C GLY A 176 -16.89 -11.79 -5.11
N GLY A 177 -16.15 -12.87 -4.85
CA GLY A 177 -15.75 -13.28 -3.49
C GLY A 177 -14.72 -12.36 -2.80
N ARG A 178 -14.27 -11.29 -3.46
CA ARG A 178 -13.31 -10.31 -2.88
C ARG A 178 -13.81 -9.66 -1.59
N LEU A 179 -15.11 -9.38 -1.47
CA LEU A 179 -15.69 -8.79 -0.26
C LEU A 179 -15.68 -9.79 0.91
N ALA A 180 -15.99 -11.07 0.62
CA ALA A 180 -15.89 -12.14 1.60
C ALA A 180 -14.45 -12.33 2.06
N ALA A 181 -13.50 -12.44 1.12
CA ALA A 181 -12.07 -12.50 1.41
C ALA A 181 -11.62 -11.30 2.28
N SER A 182 -11.95 -10.07 1.88
CA SER A 182 -11.62 -8.87 2.67
C SER A 182 -12.23 -8.90 4.08
N GLY A 183 -13.45 -9.42 4.23
CA GLY A 183 -14.11 -9.59 5.51
C GLY A 183 -13.42 -10.62 6.40
N LEU A 184 -13.05 -11.78 5.84
CA LEU A 184 -12.29 -12.83 6.54
C LEU A 184 -10.95 -12.28 7.08
N VAL A 185 -10.18 -11.58 6.24
CA VAL A 185 -8.90 -10.95 6.64
C VAL A 185 -9.11 -9.91 7.75
N ARG A 186 -10.15 -9.06 7.62
CA ARG A 186 -10.50 -8.09 8.65
C ARG A 186 -10.87 -8.78 9.97
N GLY A 187 -11.66 -9.85 9.91
CA GLY A 187 -12.02 -10.67 11.06
C GLY A 187 -10.80 -11.22 11.79
N LEU A 188 -9.83 -11.77 11.06
CA LEU A 188 -8.55 -12.23 11.64
C LEU A 188 -7.79 -11.10 12.35
N ARG A 189 -7.67 -9.93 11.71
CA ARG A 189 -6.96 -8.77 12.30
C ARG A 189 -7.57 -8.30 13.61
N GLN A 190 -8.89 -8.42 13.75
CA GLN A 190 -9.65 -7.97 14.91
C GLN A 190 -9.88 -9.07 15.96
N SER A 191 -9.54 -10.33 15.68
CA SER A 191 -9.69 -11.45 16.62
C SER A 191 -8.66 -11.38 17.75
N SER A 192 -8.98 -11.99 18.89
CA SER A 192 -8.06 -12.06 20.03
C SER A 192 -6.87 -12.98 19.71
N LEU A 193 -5.74 -12.79 20.41
CA LEU A 193 -4.56 -13.65 20.20
C LEU A 193 -4.82 -15.11 20.57
N SER A 194 -5.66 -15.37 21.58
CA SER A 194 -6.03 -16.74 21.96
C SER A 194 -6.83 -17.44 20.86
N ASP A 195 -7.72 -16.72 20.20
CA ASP A 195 -8.54 -17.30 19.11
C ASP A 195 -7.70 -17.62 17.87
N LEU A 196 -6.62 -16.87 17.65
CA LEU A 196 -5.70 -17.07 16.52
C LEU A 196 -4.69 -18.19 16.74
N ALA A 197 -4.36 -18.54 17.99
CA ALA A 197 -3.25 -19.45 18.33
C ALA A 197 -3.38 -20.84 17.68
N GLY A 198 -4.60 -21.33 17.43
CA GLY A 198 -4.85 -22.61 16.77
C GLY A 198 -4.62 -22.62 15.26
N LEU A 199 -4.40 -21.45 14.63
CA LEU A 199 -4.41 -21.32 13.17
C LEU A 199 -3.05 -21.53 12.50
N SER A 200 -1.95 -21.39 13.23
CA SER A 200 -0.61 -21.44 12.64
C SER A 200 -0.33 -22.76 11.91
N ALA A 201 -0.56 -23.90 12.56
CA ALA A 201 -0.28 -25.21 11.98
C ALA A 201 -1.19 -25.56 10.79
N PRO A 202 -2.53 -25.32 10.85
CA PRO A 202 -3.38 -25.44 9.65
C PRO A 202 -2.90 -24.58 8.48
N LEU A 203 -2.63 -23.30 8.71
CA LEU A 203 -2.22 -22.37 7.65
C LEU A 203 -0.87 -22.75 7.04
N ALA A 204 0.08 -23.20 7.84
CA ALA A 204 1.36 -23.73 7.35
C ALA A 204 1.15 -24.93 6.40
N ARG A 205 0.30 -25.90 6.78
CA ARG A 205 0.00 -27.06 5.93
C ARG A 205 -0.64 -26.67 4.60
N HIS A 206 -1.55 -25.71 4.60
CA HIS A 206 -2.18 -25.21 3.37
C HIS A 206 -1.18 -24.44 2.49
N LEU A 207 -0.24 -23.69 3.08
CA LEU A 207 0.85 -23.06 2.33
C LEU A 207 1.76 -24.10 1.67
N GLU A 208 2.12 -25.15 2.42
CA GLU A 208 2.96 -26.24 1.92
C GLU A 208 2.27 -27.06 0.82
N SER A 209 0.93 -27.16 0.83
CA SER A 209 0.16 -27.75 -0.27
C SER A 209 -0.03 -26.83 -1.49
N GLY A 210 0.49 -25.59 -1.43
CA GLY A 210 0.40 -24.61 -2.51
C GLY A 210 -0.95 -23.90 -2.60
N GLU A 211 -1.77 -23.96 -1.56
CA GLU A 211 -3.06 -23.26 -1.53
C GLU A 211 -2.88 -21.75 -1.27
N PRO A 212 -3.73 -20.89 -1.85
CA PRO A 212 -3.59 -19.44 -1.80
C PRO A 212 -4.04 -18.84 -0.45
N VAL A 213 -3.50 -19.32 0.67
CA VAL A 213 -3.81 -18.87 2.04
C VAL A 213 -2.78 -17.89 2.60
N ALA A 214 -1.82 -17.44 1.79
CA ALA A 214 -0.70 -16.61 2.23
C ALA A 214 -1.12 -15.29 2.88
N GLU A 215 -2.21 -14.67 2.40
CA GLU A 215 -2.73 -13.44 3.01
C GLU A 215 -3.26 -13.69 4.44
N LEU A 216 -3.98 -14.80 4.66
CA LEU A 216 -4.45 -15.20 6.00
C LEU A 216 -3.27 -15.54 6.91
N ALA A 217 -2.34 -16.35 6.40
CA ALA A 217 -1.12 -16.73 7.11
C ALA A 217 -0.30 -15.51 7.51
N HIS A 218 -0.19 -14.50 6.65
CA HIS A 218 0.50 -13.25 6.95
C HIS A 218 -0.13 -12.56 8.17
N VAL A 219 -1.46 -12.36 8.18
CA VAL A 219 -2.14 -11.73 9.32
C VAL A 219 -1.87 -12.49 10.61
N VAL A 220 -2.00 -13.82 10.59
CA VAL A 220 -1.77 -14.66 11.78
C VAL A 220 -0.30 -14.59 12.23
N ALA A 221 0.65 -14.71 11.30
CA ALA A 221 2.08 -14.67 11.60
C ALA A 221 2.49 -13.35 12.27
N VAL A 222 2.01 -12.21 11.77
CA VAL A 222 2.32 -10.89 12.34
C VAL A 222 1.66 -10.70 13.70
N ARG A 223 0.36 -11.06 13.82
CA ARG A 223 -0.41 -10.89 15.06
C ARG A 223 0.13 -11.73 16.20
N LEU A 224 0.48 -12.98 15.92
CA LEU A 224 1.04 -13.92 16.89
C LEU A 224 2.56 -13.80 17.04
N GLN A 225 3.22 -13.00 16.19
CA GLN A 225 4.67 -12.97 16.04
C GLN A 225 5.27 -14.37 15.79
N ASP A 226 4.54 -15.22 15.06
CA ASP A 226 4.90 -16.61 14.78
C ASP A 226 6.00 -16.67 13.72
N GLU A 227 7.24 -16.85 14.17
CA GLU A 227 8.42 -16.94 13.32
C GLU A 227 8.36 -18.15 12.38
N SER A 228 7.81 -19.28 12.81
CA SER A 228 7.76 -20.50 12.01
C SER A 228 6.81 -20.33 10.82
N LEU A 229 5.62 -19.77 11.07
CA LEU A 229 4.67 -19.46 10.01
C LEU A 229 5.23 -18.38 9.07
N ALA A 230 5.87 -17.34 9.62
CA ALA A 230 6.54 -16.31 8.83
C ALA A 230 7.61 -16.91 7.89
N ARG A 231 8.48 -17.82 8.38
CA ARG A 231 9.45 -18.53 7.53
C ARG A 231 8.78 -19.37 6.44
N THR A 232 7.64 -19.98 6.75
CA THR A 232 6.86 -20.78 5.79
C THR A 232 6.34 -19.89 4.65
N ILE A 233 5.78 -18.73 4.98
CA ILE A 233 5.36 -17.72 3.98
C ILE A 233 6.54 -17.26 3.14
N ILE A 234 7.67 -16.92 3.77
CA ILE A 234 8.87 -16.46 3.07
C ILE A 234 9.36 -17.50 2.07
N ARG A 235 9.28 -18.80 2.39
CA ARG A 235 9.76 -19.87 1.48
C ARG A 235 8.76 -20.22 0.39
N GLY A 236 7.47 -20.33 0.73
CA GLY A 236 6.46 -20.95 -0.12
C GLY A 236 5.48 -20.02 -0.81
N ALA A 237 5.23 -18.82 -0.27
CA ALA A 237 4.24 -17.90 -0.85
C ALA A 237 4.77 -17.18 -2.11
N ASP A 238 3.88 -16.57 -2.89
CA ASP A 238 4.27 -15.67 -3.97
C ASP A 238 5.08 -14.46 -3.45
N ALA A 239 5.82 -13.82 -4.36
CA ALA A 239 6.71 -12.72 -3.99
C ALA A 239 5.98 -11.53 -3.37
N GLY A 240 4.73 -11.25 -3.77
CA GLY A 240 3.95 -10.15 -3.22
C GLY A 240 3.63 -10.35 -1.74
N ASN A 241 3.11 -11.52 -1.38
CA ASN A 241 2.82 -11.85 0.02
C ASN A 241 4.08 -11.94 0.88
N ALA A 242 5.17 -12.51 0.36
CA ALA A 242 6.43 -12.57 1.09
C ALA A 242 7.05 -11.17 1.29
N LEU A 243 7.00 -10.27 0.30
CA LEU A 243 7.45 -8.88 0.45
C LEU A 243 6.60 -8.11 1.45
N ALA A 244 5.28 -8.30 1.45
CA ALA A 244 4.39 -7.68 2.43
C ALA A 244 4.80 -8.05 3.85
N LEU A 245 5.06 -9.34 4.12
CA LEU A 245 5.55 -9.81 5.41
C LEU A 245 6.91 -9.19 5.79
N LEU A 246 7.85 -9.09 4.85
CA LEU A 246 9.16 -8.47 5.10
C LEU A 246 9.04 -6.98 5.45
N SER A 247 8.06 -6.27 4.88
CA SER A 247 7.80 -4.87 5.23
C SER A 247 7.33 -4.70 6.69
N GLU A 248 6.77 -5.76 7.28
CA GLU A 248 6.28 -5.81 8.65
C GLU A 248 7.24 -6.56 9.60
N VAL A 249 8.48 -6.84 9.19
CA VAL A 249 9.44 -7.61 10.01
C VAL A 249 9.69 -7.01 11.42
N ASN A 250 9.47 -5.70 11.58
CA ASN A 250 9.58 -5.02 12.87
C ASN A 250 8.48 -5.40 13.87
N ALA A 251 7.38 -6.01 13.43
CA ALA A 251 6.36 -6.57 14.29
C ALA A 251 6.86 -7.80 15.08
N PHE A 252 7.93 -8.47 14.62
CA PHE A 252 8.51 -9.64 15.27
C PHE A 252 9.53 -9.27 16.36
N PRO A 253 9.79 -10.18 17.33
CA PRO A 253 10.84 -10.02 18.32
C PRO A 253 12.21 -9.77 17.68
N VAL A 254 13.02 -8.90 18.28
CA VAL A 254 14.35 -8.52 17.75
C VAL A 254 15.22 -9.73 17.42
N ALA A 255 15.17 -10.78 18.25
CA ALA A 255 15.93 -12.01 18.05
C ALA A 255 15.54 -12.77 16.76
N ALA A 256 14.29 -12.65 16.30
CA ALA A 256 13.77 -13.35 15.12
C ALA A 256 14.04 -12.60 13.80
N ARG A 257 14.10 -11.26 13.84
CA ARG A 257 14.11 -10.41 12.63
C ARG A 257 15.23 -10.76 11.65
N LEU A 258 16.44 -10.93 12.15
CA LEU A 258 17.59 -11.28 11.31
C LEU A 258 17.38 -12.65 10.66
N GLY A 259 16.90 -13.64 11.43
CA GLY A 259 16.63 -14.98 10.91
C GLY A 259 15.56 -15.02 9.81
N LEU A 260 14.52 -14.19 9.94
CA LEU A 260 13.48 -14.02 8.93
C LEU A 260 14.05 -13.38 7.65
N LEU A 261 14.76 -12.27 7.78
CA LEU A 261 15.37 -11.60 6.62
C LEU A 261 16.39 -12.51 5.93
N GLU A 262 17.21 -13.22 6.70
CA GLU A 262 18.17 -14.20 6.17
C GLU A 262 17.49 -15.33 5.39
N SER A 263 16.33 -15.80 5.86
CA SER A 263 15.55 -16.80 5.12
C SER A 263 15.04 -16.29 3.76
N ALA A 264 14.82 -14.98 3.63
CA ALA A 264 14.39 -14.36 2.38
C ALA A 264 15.53 -14.07 1.41
N VAL A 265 16.78 -13.94 1.88
CA VAL A 265 17.95 -13.71 1.01
C VAL A 265 18.12 -14.81 -0.04
N GLY A 266 17.73 -16.04 0.30
CA GLY A 266 17.79 -17.20 -0.61
C GLY A 266 16.83 -17.12 -1.80
N ARG A 267 15.80 -16.26 -1.75
CA ARG A 267 14.85 -16.07 -2.86
C ARG A 267 15.26 -14.86 -3.69
N PHE A 268 15.53 -15.09 -4.98
CA PHE A 268 16.03 -14.07 -5.89
C PHE A 268 15.17 -12.80 -5.89
N GLU A 269 13.84 -12.96 -5.89
CA GLU A 269 12.86 -11.87 -5.96
C GLU A 269 12.78 -11.05 -4.67
N LEU A 270 13.15 -11.64 -3.52
CA LEU A 270 13.09 -11.01 -2.20
C LEU A 270 14.43 -10.47 -1.73
N ARG A 271 15.52 -10.99 -2.29
CA ARG A 271 16.90 -10.81 -1.84
C ARG A 271 17.29 -9.36 -1.59
N SER A 272 17.05 -8.46 -2.54
CA SER A 272 17.43 -7.05 -2.37
C SER A 272 16.65 -6.38 -1.25
N ALA A 273 15.35 -6.68 -1.11
CA ALA A 273 14.53 -6.17 -0.01
C ALA A 273 14.98 -6.75 1.34
N ALA A 274 15.33 -8.03 1.38
CA ALA A 274 15.84 -8.70 2.57
C ALA A 274 17.18 -8.11 3.04
N LEU A 275 18.16 -7.96 2.13
CA LEU A 275 19.46 -7.34 2.44
C LEU A 275 19.28 -5.89 2.91
N TYR A 276 18.40 -5.14 2.26
CA TYR A 276 18.04 -3.80 2.68
C TYR A 276 17.44 -3.79 4.10
N GLY A 277 16.54 -4.72 4.41
CA GLY A 277 15.97 -4.90 5.75
C GLY A 277 17.03 -5.26 6.80
N ILE A 278 18.01 -6.11 6.47
CA ILE A 278 19.17 -6.42 7.34
C ILE A 278 19.94 -5.14 7.65
N GLY A 279 20.16 -4.30 6.62
CA GLY A 279 20.73 -2.96 6.75
C GLY A 279 19.99 -2.09 7.77
N GLN A 280 18.66 -2.13 7.78
CA GLN A 280 17.83 -1.33 8.68
C GLN A 280 17.81 -1.82 10.13
N LEU A 281 18.19 -3.08 10.40
CA LEU A 281 18.25 -3.60 11.76
C LEU A 281 19.32 -2.89 12.61
N ASN A 282 20.37 -2.35 11.98
CA ASN A 282 21.46 -1.64 12.65
C ASN A 282 22.14 -2.45 13.77
N THR A 283 22.15 -3.79 13.66
CA THR A 283 22.79 -4.69 14.64
C THR A 283 24.18 -5.12 14.19
N PRO A 284 25.11 -5.45 15.12
CA PRO A 284 26.40 -6.03 14.75
C PRO A 284 26.28 -7.31 13.93
N ALA A 285 25.33 -8.18 14.27
CA ALA A 285 25.08 -9.42 13.53
C ALA A 285 24.62 -9.17 12.09
N GLY A 286 23.71 -8.21 11.87
CA GLY A 286 23.29 -7.81 10.53
C GLY A 286 24.44 -7.19 9.72
N ARG A 287 25.32 -6.43 10.36
CA ARG A 287 26.50 -5.83 9.72
C ARG A 287 27.45 -6.92 9.23
N GLN A 288 27.77 -7.89 10.08
CA GLN A 288 28.64 -9.02 9.74
C GLN A 288 28.03 -9.88 8.63
N ALA A 289 26.73 -10.13 8.69
CA ALA A 289 25.98 -10.82 7.64
C ALA A 289 26.10 -10.12 6.28
N LEU A 290 26.02 -8.79 6.22
CA LEU A 290 26.17 -8.05 4.97
C LEU A 290 27.62 -8.03 4.47
N ILE A 291 28.61 -7.85 5.37
CA ILE A 291 30.04 -7.89 5.02
C ILE A 291 30.40 -9.23 4.37
N ALA A 292 29.94 -10.34 4.96
CA ALA A 292 30.18 -11.67 4.41
C ALA A 292 29.64 -11.87 2.98
N ARG A 293 28.67 -11.05 2.56
CA ARG A 293 28.04 -11.12 1.23
C ARG A 293 28.67 -10.23 0.18
N LEU A 294 29.63 -9.36 0.53
CA LEU A 294 30.30 -8.49 -0.45
C LEU A 294 31.02 -9.30 -1.54
N GLY A 295 31.52 -10.49 -1.22
CA GLY A 295 32.14 -11.39 -2.20
C GLY A 295 31.17 -12.01 -3.20
N SER A 296 29.86 -12.03 -2.91
CA SER A 296 28.86 -12.71 -3.74
C SER A 296 28.59 -11.98 -5.05
N ASP A 297 28.67 -12.68 -6.18
CA ASP A 297 28.33 -12.14 -7.50
C ASP A 297 26.89 -11.63 -7.58
N GLU A 298 25.96 -12.40 -7.04
CA GLU A 298 24.54 -12.10 -7.18
C GLU A 298 24.02 -11.10 -6.15
N MET A 299 24.71 -10.96 -5.00
CA MET A 299 24.18 -10.23 -3.84
C MET A 299 25.06 -9.07 -3.39
N GLY A 300 26.32 -9.04 -3.81
CA GLY A 300 27.32 -8.17 -3.22
C GLY A 300 27.05 -6.68 -3.42
N THR A 301 26.44 -6.29 -4.54
CA THR A 301 26.04 -4.89 -4.79
C THR A 301 24.91 -4.45 -3.85
N SER A 302 23.87 -5.29 -3.69
CA SER A 302 22.78 -5.03 -2.74
C SER A 302 23.28 -5.02 -1.29
N ALA A 303 24.23 -5.90 -0.95
CA ALA A 303 24.86 -5.90 0.37
C ALA A 303 25.67 -4.62 0.62
N ALA A 304 26.42 -4.13 -0.36
CA ALA A 304 27.14 -2.86 -0.28
C ALA A 304 26.19 -1.67 -0.08
N ALA A 305 25.09 -1.61 -0.85
CA ALA A 305 24.07 -0.58 -0.70
C ALA A 305 23.37 -0.64 0.67
N ALA A 306 23.14 -1.83 1.22
CA ALA A 306 22.57 -1.99 2.56
C ALA A 306 23.54 -1.53 3.66
N LEU A 307 24.83 -1.86 3.55
CA LEU A 307 25.88 -1.39 4.48
C LEU A 307 25.99 0.14 4.48
N ALA A 308 25.81 0.79 3.33
CA ALA A 308 25.86 2.25 3.23
C ALA A 308 24.83 2.99 4.10
N ARG A 309 23.81 2.28 4.61
CA ARG A 309 22.76 2.82 5.48
C ARG A 309 23.00 2.60 6.97
N TYR A 310 23.98 1.78 7.34
CA TYR A 310 24.33 1.56 8.74
C TYR A 310 24.84 2.88 9.34
N PRO A 311 24.37 3.28 10.53
CA PRO A 311 24.88 4.45 11.21
C PRO A 311 26.23 4.17 11.88
N GLY A 312 27.06 5.21 11.98
CA GLY A 312 28.27 5.22 12.81
C GLY A 312 29.57 4.93 12.05
N THR A 313 30.67 5.46 12.59
CA THR A 313 31.99 5.41 11.94
C THR A 313 32.70 4.06 12.06
N GLN A 314 32.25 3.17 12.95
CA GLN A 314 32.85 1.83 13.12
C GLN A 314 32.84 1.02 11.80
N LEU A 315 31.74 1.08 11.05
CA LEU A 315 31.63 0.41 9.76
C LEU A 315 32.68 0.93 8.76
N LEU A 316 32.99 2.23 8.78
CA LEU A 316 33.98 2.80 7.87
C LEU A 316 35.37 2.20 8.09
N GLY A 317 35.75 1.99 9.36
CA GLY A 317 37.00 1.33 9.72
C GLY A 317 37.03 -0.14 9.26
N GLU A 318 35.94 -0.88 9.46
CA GLU A 318 35.81 -2.28 9.02
C GLU A 318 35.90 -2.39 7.49
N LEU A 319 35.22 -1.52 6.73
CA LEU A 319 35.28 -1.48 5.27
C LEU A 319 36.66 -1.08 4.76
N ALA A 320 37.31 -0.10 5.40
CA ALA A 320 38.67 0.31 5.03
C ALA A 320 39.70 -0.79 5.30
N ALA A 321 39.57 -1.53 6.41
CA ALA A 321 40.39 -2.70 6.68
C ALA A 321 40.17 -3.80 5.62
N LEU A 322 38.92 -4.03 5.18
CA LEU A 322 38.61 -4.97 4.11
C LEU A 322 39.20 -4.56 2.76
N VAL A 323 39.24 -3.26 2.44
CA VAL A 323 39.87 -2.75 1.20
C VAL A 323 41.39 -3.01 1.19
N ARG A 324 42.04 -2.92 2.35
CA ARG A 324 43.49 -3.14 2.52
C ARG A 324 43.90 -4.61 2.60
N SER A 325 42.95 -5.53 2.79
CA SER A 325 43.27 -6.93 3.00
C SER A 325 43.46 -7.70 1.69
N ASP A 326 43.81 -8.98 1.83
CA ASP A 326 43.88 -9.98 0.77
C ASP A 326 42.51 -10.62 0.44
N ALA A 327 41.41 -9.99 0.85
CA ALA A 327 40.07 -10.44 0.53
C ALA A 327 39.83 -10.50 -0.99
N ALA A 328 38.85 -11.31 -1.42
CA ALA A 328 38.53 -11.49 -2.83
C ALA A 328 38.33 -10.13 -3.55
N PRO A 329 38.84 -9.94 -4.78
CA PRO A 329 38.79 -8.65 -5.49
C PRO A 329 37.41 -8.01 -5.55
N LEU A 330 36.37 -8.84 -5.75
CA LEU A 330 34.98 -8.40 -5.77
C LEU A 330 34.50 -7.83 -4.43
N ALA A 331 34.86 -8.48 -3.31
CA ALA A 331 34.51 -8.00 -1.99
C ALA A 331 35.14 -6.63 -1.70
N ARG A 332 36.41 -6.45 -2.08
CA ARG A 332 37.13 -5.17 -1.94
C ARG A 332 36.51 -4.06 -2.78
N ARG A 333 36.18 -4.33 -4.05
CA ARG A 333 35.48 -3.37 -4.94
C ARG A 333 34.10 -2.97 -4.38
N ARG A 334 33.35 -3.91 -3.81
CA ARG A 334 32.05 -3.63 -3.19
C ARG A 334 32.16 -2.95 -1.83
N ALA A 335 33.26 -3.13 -1.10
CA ALA A 335 33.57 -2.32 0.07
C ALA A 335 33.82 -0.85 -0.30
N VAL A 336 34.56 -0.60 -1.40
CA VAL A 336 34.70 0.75 -1.98
C VAL A 336 33.34 1.33 -2.37
N LEU A 337 32.48 0.53 -3.02
CA LEU A 337 31.12 0.95 -3.35
C LEU A 337 30.30 1.33 -2.10
N ALA A 338 30.37 0.51 -1.03
CA ALA A 338 29.66 0.80 0.22
C ALA A 338 30.12 2.11 0.86
N LEU A 339 31.43 2.39 0.87
CA LEU A 339 32.00 3.67 1.33
C LEU A 339 31.55 4.86 0.47
N HIS A 340 31.45 4.68 -0.85
CA HIS A 340 31.00 5.72 -1.78
C HIS A 340 29.52 6.07 -1.59
N LEU A 341 28.68 5.04 -1.41
CA LEU A 341 27.24 5.20 -1.17
C LEU A 341 26.93 5.67 0.26
N TYR A 342 27.90 5.66 1.16
CA TYR A 342 27.72 6.03 2.56
C TYR A 342 27.19 7.47 2.66
N ARG A 343 26.10 7.65 3.40
CA ARG A 343 25.37 8.93 3.44
C ARG A 343 26.19 10.06 4.06
N ASP A 344 27.02 9.75 5.05
CA ASP A 344 27.83 10.74 5.76
C ASP A 344 29.08 11.10 4.93
N PRO A 345 29.48 12.40 4.88
CA PRO A 345 30.73 12.83 4.26
C PRO A 345 31.98 12.05 4.72
N ALA A 346 31.95 11.45 5.91
CA ALA A 346 32.99 10.57 6.43
C ALA A 346 33.31 9.39 5.50
N GLY A 347 32.34 8.85 4.75
CA GLY A 347 32.60 7.82 3.75
C GLY A 347 33.50 8.31 2.62
N LYS A 348 33.24 9.52 2.10
CA LYS A 348 34.10 10.17 1.09
C LYS A 348 35.47 10.53 1.66
N SER A 349 35.56 10.97 2.92
CA SER A 349 36.85 11.22 3.58
C SER A 349 37.69 9.94 3.68
N MET A 350 37.08 8.83 4.10
CA MET A 350 37.75 7.52 4.14
C MET A 350 38.22 7.07 2.76
N LEU A 351 37.43 7.30 1.71
CA LEU A 351 37.87 7.03 0.33
C LEU A 351 39.08 7.87 -0.08
N ARG A 352 39.13 9.17 0.27
CA ARG A 352 40.31 10.01 -0.02
C ARG A 352 41.56 9.54 0.71
N GLU A 353 41.42 9.03 1.93
CA GLU A 353 42.53 8.42 2.68
C GLU A 353 43.02 7.15 1.97
N LEU A 354 42.10 6.23 1.61
CA LEU A 354 42.43 4.99 0.89
C LEU A 354 43.06 5.25 -0.48
N ALA A 355 42.67 6.31 -1.19
CA ALA A 355 43.26 6.68 -2.48
C ALA A 355 44.75 7.03 -2.39
N ARG A 356 45.21 7.46 -1.21
CA ARG A 356 46.61 7.84 -0.93
C ARG A 356 47.39 6.75 -0.20
N ASP A 357 46.72 5.67 0.20
CA ASP A 357 47.27 4.60 1.02
C ASP A 357 48.06 3.61 0.15
N SER A 358 49.36 3.46 0.42
CA SER A 358 50.23 2.56 -0.33
C SER A 358 49.93 1.08 -0.11
N LEU A 359 49.15 0.73 0.94
CA LEU A 359 48.68 -0.62 1.19
C LEU A 359 47.51 -1.02 0.28
N VAL A 360 46.88 -0.08 -0.41
CA VAL A 360 45.80 -0.35 -1.36
C VAL A 360 46.38 -0.56 -2.76
N GLU A 361 46.01 -1.69 -3.38
CA GLU A 361 46.40 -2.05 -4.76
C GLU A 361 46.12 -0.91 -5.75
N SER A 362 46.98 -0.74 -6.76
CA SER A 362 46.88 0.34 -7.76
C SER A 362 45.49 0.43 -8.39
N ASP A 363 44.95 -0.71 -8.83
CA ASP A 363 43.69 -0.78 -9.55
C ASP A 363 42.50 -0.37 -8.66
N LEU A 364 42.58 -0.67 -7.35
CA LEU A 364 41.58 -0.22 -6.38
C LEU A 364 41.72 1.27 -6.10
N ARG A 365 42.94 1.82 -6.04
CA ARG A 365 43.15 3.27 -5.90
C ARG A 365 42.61 4.04 -7.10
N GLU A 366 42.79 3.53 -8.31
CA GLU A 366 42.20 4.10 -9.54
C GLU A 366 40.67 4.08 -9.49
N LEU A 367 40.06 2.96 -9.10
CA LEU A 367 38.61 2.86 -8.91
C LEU A 367 38.09 3.87 -7.86
N ILE A 368 38.83 4.05 -6.77
CA ILE A 368 38.46 5.02 -5.73
C ILE A 368 38.54 6.45 -6.28
N ALA A 369 39.59 6.77 -7.05
CA ALA A 369 39.74 8.10 -7.66
C ALA A 369 38.59 8.42 -8.63
N ASP A 370 38.16 7.45 -9.44
CA ASP A 370 36.97 7.55 -10.31
C ASP A 370 35.70 7.86 -9.52
N LYS A 371 35.49 7.19 -8.37
CA LYS A 371 34.29 7.38 -7.52
C LYS A 371 34.31 8.68 -6.71
N LEU A 372 35.42 9.42 -6.69
CA LEU A 372 35.56 10.70 -5.98
C LEU A 372 35.36 11.93 -6.89
N GLN A 373 35.35 11.74 -8.21
CA GLN A 373 34.93 12.74 -9.20
C GLN A 373 33.41 12.89 -9.15
#